data_AF-A0A840GFR4-F1
#
_entry.id   AF-A0A840GFR4-F1
#
_cell.length_a   1.000
_cell.length_b   1.000
_cell.length_c   1.000
_cell.angle_alpha   90.00
_cell.angle_beta   90.00
_cell.angle_gamma   90.00
#
_symmetry.space_group_name_H-M   'P 1'
#
loop_
_entity.id
_entity.type
_entity.pdbx_description
1 polymer ?
#
loop_
_entity_poly.entity_id
_entity_poly.type
_entity_poly.pdbx_seq_one_letter_code
_entity_poly.pdbx_strand_id
1 'polypeptide(L)'
;MAPEARIKVYLKTGATALCAGVVVLSSFSLGAEAARRHYRSHHHHAPALPAAPPRALPYPQLPLPFEIPGAQYLPLAWADVKGWSDDNHLAAYKTFRASCKTINAQTGAAEPKALAGSLNEPCRAAKSLELTDDAKAKTFFEENFAPLRISRLGEPDGFVTGYYEPVLEGSRTQTDVYNVPVYRRPSNLFVRGYKQDSVSLPNKGPVYRKIGRRKLVPYYDRGEIEDGKIAGRGLEIAWLKDPTDLLFAQIQGSARIKFDDGSSVRLNYDAYNGYPYTAVGRILIERGIIPKEEMSMQKIREWMTQNPDGAKELRRANRAYIFFGEVNLSDKDEAVGAQGIPLTAGRSIAVDKALHVYGTPFFIEGELPIDSERSKTPFHRLMIAQDTGSAIIGPARADLFFGAGQEAGRVSGRLRHPMHFVMLVPKGLDPSARAVRLPVPDPRPSEKIAKLFPQTDPGKVTAKPAAAAGPVEAKTDTVAIAGPVPLPTPRPVIEPASEPQRPAKKRPHRQQ
;
A
#
# COMPACT_ATOMS: atom_id res chain seq x y z
N MET A 1 -65.59 49.10 -12.00
CA MET A 1 -66.01 47.97 -12.85
C MET A 1 -65.63 46.70 -12.12
N ALA A 2 -66.62 45.95 -11.65
CA ALA A 2 -66.50 44.57 -11.20
C ALA A 2 -67.07 43.67 -12.32
N PRO A 3 -67.07 42.33 -12.19
CA PRO A 3 -65.94 41.42 -12.01
C PRO A 3 -66.11 40.17 -12.93
N GLU A 4 -65.21 39.19 -12.86
CA GLU A 4 -65.62 37.81 -12.50
C GLU A 4 -64.44 36.89 -12.20
N ALA A 5 -64.60 36.18 -11.09
CA ALA A 5 -63.74 35.20 -10.47
C ALA A 5 -64.61 33.98 -10.15
N ARG A 6 -64.05 32.75 -10.14
CA ARG A 6 -64.51 31.51 -9.44
C ARG A 6 -63.88 30.30 -10.16
N ILE A 7 -63.31 29.26 -9.55
CA ILE A 7 -63.52 28.59 -8.26
C ILE A 7 -62.24 27.87 -7.82
N LYS A 8 -62.02 27.85 -6.51
CA LYS A 8 -61.06 27.05 -5.75
C LYS A 8 -61.89 26.07 -4.88
N VAL A 9 -61.35 24.89 -4.60
CA VAL A 9 -61.69 23.97 -3.48
C VAL A 9 -62.90 23.04 -3.65
N TYR A 10 -62.64 21.72 -3.64
CA TYR A 10 -63.43 20.55 -3.15
C TYR A 10 -62.75 19.30 -3.76
N LEU A 11 -61.94 18.48 -3.08
CA LEU A 11 -62.32 17.47 -2.09
C LEU A 11 -61.05 17.00 -1.34
N LYS A 12 -61.13 17.00 -0.01
CA LYS A 12 -60.32 16.17 0.88
C LYS A 12 -61.24 15.02 1.33
N THR A 13 -60.64 13.85 1.58
CA THR A 13 -61.12 12.75 2.47
C THR A 13 -62.40 11.98 2.11
N GLY A 14 -62.24 10.65 1.95
CA GLY A 14 -63.31 9.67 2.17
C GLY A 14 -62.96 8.28 1.63
N ALA A 15 -63.10 7.25 2.48
CA ALA A 15 -63.08 5.80 2.21
C ALA A 15 -61.73 5.05 2.36
N THR A 16 -61.33 4.92 3.61
CA THR A 16 -60.76 3.72 4.24
C THR A 16 -61.50 2.39 3.93
N ALA A 17 -60.70 1.31 3.90
CA ALA A 17 -60.99 -0.05 4.41
C ALA A 17 -61.59 -1.14 3.48
N LEU A 18 -61.20 -2.38 3.82
CA LEU A 18 -61.49 -3.73 3.26
C LEU A 18 -60.55 -4.19 2.12
N CYS A 19 -59.84 -5.31 2.18
CA CYS A 19 -59.70 -6.36 3.19
C CYS A 19 -58.40 -7.15 2.92
N ALA A 20 -57.66 -7.44 3.99
CA ALA A 20 -56.71 -8.54 4.02
C ALA A 20 -57.46 -9.89 4.16
N GLY A 21 -56.93 -10.97 3.59
CA GLY A 21 -57.18 -12.33 4.08
C GLY A 21 -57.47 -13.40 3.02
N VAL A 22 -57.01 -14.62 3.32
CA VAL A 22 -57.17 -15.92 2.61
C VAL A 22 -55.98 -16.21 1.66
N VAL A 23 -54.87 -16.84 2.06
CA VAL A 23 -54.63 -18.11 2.77
C VAL A 23 -55.25 -19.33 2.06
N VAL A 24 -54.44 -19.93 1.17
CA VAL A 24 -54.00 -21.35 1.19
C VAL A 24 -55.06 -22.48 1.15
N LEU A 25 -54.78 -23.47 0.27
CA LEU A 25 -55.14 -24.91 0.25
C LEU A 25 -56.22 -25.44 -0.72
N SER A 26 -55.84 -26.58 -1.34
CA SER A 26 -56.58 -27.68 -2.01
C SER A 26 -56.41 -27.71 -3.54
N SER A 27 -55.57 -28.54 -4.18
CA SER A 27 -55.23 -29.98 -4.08
C SER A 27 -56.37 -30.94 -4.45
N PHE A 28 -56.04 -31.92 -5.31
CA PHE A 28 -56.79 -33.11 -5.78
C PHE A 28 -57.69 -32.88 -7.02
N SER A 29 -57.62 -33.65 -8.12
CA SER A 29 -57.41 -35.11 -8.27
C SER A 29 -57.01 -35.54 -9.70
N LEU A 30 -56.13 -36.57 -9.78
CA LEU A 30 -56.08 -37.78 -10.66
C LEU A 30 -56.69 -37.74 -12.08
N GLY A 31 -56.15 -38.38 -13.13
CA GLY A 31 -55.20 -39.50 -13.22
C GLY A 31 -55.73 -40.56 -14.22
N ALA A 32 -54.86 -41.02 -15.12
CA ALA A 32 -54.91 -42.25 -15.92
C ALA A 32 -55.89 -42.37 -17.13
N GLU A 33 -55.31 -42.48 -18.33
CA GLU A 33 -55.59 -43.60 -19.24
C GLU A 33 -54.36 -43.84 -20.14
N ALA A 34 -54.04 -45.10 -20.39
CA ALA A 34 -52.72 -45.58 -20.73
C ALA A 34 -52.59 -46.16 -22.15
N ALA A 35 -51.33 -46.18 -22.61
CA ALA A 35 -50.67 -47.27 -23.35
C ALA A 35 -51.08 -47.63 -24.81
N ARG A 36 -50.08 -47.52 -25.70
CA ARG A 36 -49.65 -48.42 -26.82
C ARG A 36 -48.92 -47.53 -27.86
N ARG A 37 -47.71 -47.78 -28.39
CA ARG A 37 -46.75 -48.90 -28.38
C ARG A 37 -45.35 -48.37 -28.73
N HIS A 38 -44.35 -48.95 -28.05
CA HIS A 38 -43.00 -49.33 -28.46
C HIS A 38 -42.42 -48.90 -29.82
N TYR A 39 -41.28 -48.18 -29.74
CA TYR A 39 -40.00 -48.64 -30.31
C TYR A 39 -38.84 -48.04 -29.49
N ARG A 40 -38.16 -48.85 -28.67
CA ARG A 40 -36.93 -48.49 -27.95
C ARG A 40 -35.77 -49.26 -28.59
N SER A 41 -34.83 -48.54 -29.20
CA SER A 41 -33.47 -49.03 -29.43
C SER A 41 -32.71 -48.95 -28.11
N HIS A 42 -32.29 -50.11 -27.59
CA HIS A 42 -31.39 -50.18 -26.44
C HIS A 42 -29.94 -49.94 -26.90
N HIS A 43 -29.48 -48.69 -26.84
CA HIS A 43 -28.06 -48.43 -26.67
C HIS A 43 -27.80 -48.26 -25.17
N HIS A 44 -27.04 -49.19 -24.60
CA HIS A 44 -26.49 -49.03 -23.26
C HIS A 44 -25.52 -47.83 -23.27
N HIS A 45 -25.97 -46.67 -22.76
CA HIS A 45 -25.06 -45.64 -22.30
C HIS A 45 -24.38 -46.18 -21.03
N ALA A 46 -23.12 -46.59 -21.16
CA ALA A 46 -22.24 -46.65 -20.00
C ALA A 46 -22.18 -45.23 -19.40
N PRO A 47 -22.35 -45.05 -18.08
CA PRO A 47 -22.21 -43.74 -17.48
C PRO A 47 -20.81 -43.23 -17.76
N ALA A 48 -20.70 -42.11 -18.50
CA ALA A 48 -19.44 -41.41 -18.64
C ALA A 48 -18.99 -41.01 -17.23
N LEU A 49 -17.91 -41.62 -16.76
CA LEU A 49 -17.25 -41.18 -15.53
C LEU A 49 -16.95 -39.69 -15.69
N PRO A 50 -17.26 -38.86 -14.67
CA PRO A 50 -16.96 -37.44 -14.73
C PRO A 50 -15.47 -37.29 -15.04
N ALA A 51 -15.15 -36.53 -16.09
CA ALA A 51 -13.78 -36.20 -16.42
C ALA A 51 -13.13 -35.65 -15.14
N ALA A 52 -12.05 -36.31 -14.69
CA ALA A 52 -11.31 -35.81 -13.55
C ALA A 52 -10.97 -34.34 -13.82
N PRO A 53 -11.20 -33.43 -12.87
CA PRO A 53 -10.85 -32.03 -13.06
C PRO A 53 -9.38 -31.99 -13.48
N PRO A 54 -8.99 -31.13 -14.44
CA PRO A 54 -7.59 -30.99 -14.80
C PRO A 54 -6.83 -30.74 -13.51
N ARG A 55 -5.95 -31.69 -13.17
CA ARG A 55 -5.12 -31.62 -11.98
C ARG A 55 -4.20 -30.43 -12.22
N ALA A 56 -4.60 -29.24 -11.76
CA ALA A 56 -3.71 -28.11 -11.72
C ALA A 56 -2.51 -28.59 -10.92
N LEU A 57 -1.39 -28.83 -11.61
CA LEU A 57 -0.12 -29.01 -10.93
C LEU A 57 -0.03 -27.79 -10.02
N PRO A 58 0.07 -27.95 -8.69
CA PRO A 58 0.40 -26.81 -7.87
C PRO A 58 1.79 -26.41 -8.35
N TYR A 59 1.87 -25.43 -9.26
CA TYR A 59 3.01 -24.55 -9.21
C TYR A 59 3.07 -24.14 -7.74
N PRO A 60 4.17 -24.41 -7.02
CA PRO A 60 4.29 -23.86 -5.69
C PRO A 60 4.03 -22.37 -5.90
N GLN A 61 2.94 -21.86 -5.31
CA GLN A 61 2.85 -20.44 -5.05
C GLN A 61 4.05 -20.20 -4.15
N LEU A 62 5.20 -19.92 -4.74
CA LEU A 62 6.39 -19.56 -4.01
C LEU A 62 5.94 -18.32 -3.25
N PRO A 63 5.79 -18.41 -1.92
CA PRO A 63 5.31 -17.28 -1.15
C PRO A 63 6.22 -16.11 -1.49
N LEU A 64 5.63 -14.97 -1.84
CA LEU A 64 6.42 -13.79 -2.08
C LEU A 64 7.28 -13.56 -0.83
N PRO A 65 8.56 -13.20 -1.01
CA PRO A 65 9.49 -13.03 0.11
C PRO A 65 9.07 -11.93 1.09
N PHE A 66 8.03 -11.17 0.72
CA PHE A 66 7.38 -10.17 1.53
C PHE A 66 5.88 -10.07 1.19
N GLU A 67 5.12 -9.49 2.11
CA GLU A 67 3.71 -9.14 1.93
C GLU A 67 3.45 -7.74 2.50
N ILE A 68 2.70 -6.92 1.78
CA ILE A 68 2.20 -5.60 2.20
C ILE A 68 0.67 -5.72 2.29
N PRO A 69 0.08 -5.54 3.49
CA PRO A 69 -1.36 -5.68 3.68
C PRO A 69 -2.18 -4.81 2.70
N GLY A 70 -3.18 -5.43 2.07
CA GLY A 70 -4.10 -4.74 1.16
C GLY A 70 -3.48 -4.28 -0.17
N ALA A 71 -2.29 -4.78 -0.50
CA ALA A 71 -1.64 -4.55 -1.78
C ALA A 71 -1.90 -5.69 -2.77
N GLN A 72 -1.80 -5.38 -4.05
CA GLN A 72 -1.65 -6.36 -5.12
C GLN A 72 -0.41 -6.04 -5.94
N TYR A 73 0.17 -7.06 -6.57
CA TYR A 73 1.46 -6.95 -7.25
C TYR A 73 1.43 -7.56 -8.65
N LEU A 74 2.23 -6.96 -9.55
CA LEU A 74 2.53 -7.52 -10.86
C LEU A 74 4.04 -7.36 -11.14
N PRO A 75 4.81 -8.45 -11.15
CA PRO A 75 6.21 -8.42 -11.57
C PRO A 75 6.33 -7.90 -13.01
N LEU A 76 7.33 -7.06 -13.27
CA LEU A 76 7.57 -6.48 -14.59
C LEU A 76 8.97 -6.85 -15.11
N ALA A 77 9.15 -6.85 -16.43
CA ALA A 77 10.48 -6.66 -16.99
C ALA A 77 10.80 -5.15 -17.04
N TRP A 78 12.09 -4.79 -17.04
CA TRP A 78 12.50 -3.38 -17.19
C TRP A 78 11.98 -2.72 -18.48
N ALA A 79 11.81 -3.52 -19.54
CA ALA A 79 11.21 -3.06 -20.81
C ALA A 79 9.72 -2.68 -20.67
N ASP A 80 9.03 -3.20 -19.65
CA ASP A 80 7.60 -2.93 -19.41
C ASP A 80 7.37 -1.73 -18.47
N VAL A 81 8.44 -1.11 -17.96
CA VAL A 81 8.38 0.11 -17.15
C VAL A 81 8.43 1.32 -18.07
N LYS A 82 7.29 1.98 -18.27
CA LYS A 82 7.14 3.03 -19.29
C LYS A 82 7.99 4.24 -18.91
N GLY A 83 8.85 4.67 -19.84
CA GLY A 83 9.72 5.82 -19.63
C GLY A 83 10.88 5.58 -18.65
N TRP A 84 11.15 4.32 -18.27
CA TRP A 84 12.31 3.97 -17.43
C TRP A 84 13.60 4.56 -18.01
N SER A 85 13.84 4.36 -19.30
CA SER A 85 15.05 4.84 -19.97
C SER A 85 15.16 6.36 -20.10
N ASP A 86 14.06 7.11 -19.88
CA ASP A 86 14.03 8.57 -20.07
C ASP A 86 14.37 9.33 -18.79
N ASP A 87 14.42 8.65 -17.64
CA ASP A 87 14.70 9.28 -16.35
C ASP A 87 16.20 9.60 -16.17
N ASN A 88 16.48 10.61 -15.36
CA ASN A 88 17.82 10.89 -14.84
C ASN A 88 18.09 10.01 -13.60
N HIS A 89 18.61 8.83 -13.85
CA HIS A 89 18.97 7.82 -12.84
C HIS A 89 20.09 8.29 -11.94
N LEU A 90 21.00 9.15 -12.41
CA LEU A 90 22.07 9.69 -11.58
C LEU A 90 21.52 10.53 -10.43
N ALA A 91 20.50 11.34 -10.68
CA ALA A 91 19.81 12.11 -9.65
C ALA A 91 19.12 11.18 -8.65
N ALA A 92 18.40 10.15 -9.12
CA ALA A 92 17.78 9.15 -8.25
C ALA A 92 18.81 8.38 -7.41
N TYR A 93 19.94 8.01 -8.01
CA TYR A 93 21.04 7.32 -7.33
C TYR A 93 21.65 8.17 -6.21
N LYS A 94 21.89 9.47 -6.45
CA LYS A 94 22.39 10.38 -5.42
C LYS A 94 21.41 10.51 -4.26
N THR A 95 20.11 10.63 -4.54
CA THR A 95 19.05 10.66 -3.52
C THR A 95 18.97 9.34 -2.74
N PHE A 96 19.05 8.19 -3.43
CA PHE A 96 19.08 6.88 -2.79
C PHE A 96 20.31 6.71 -1.88
N ARG A 97 21.50 7.06 -2.37
CA ARG A 97 22.78 6.98 -1.64
C ARG A 97 22.77 7.83 -0.36
N ALA A 98 22.06 8.96 -0.34
CA ALA A 98 21.87 9.75 0.88
C ALA A 98 21.12 8.97 1.98
N SER A 99 20.09 8.21 1.59
CA SER A 99 19.31 7.33 2.48
C SER A 99 20.16 6.21 3.09
N CYS A 100 21.14 5.71 2.34
CA CYS A 100 21.98 4.59 2.76
C CYS A 100 22.85 4.87 3.99
N LYS A 101 23.12 6.15 4.32
CA LYS A 101 23.83 6.51 5.56
C LYS A 101 23.00 6.10 6.79
N THR A 102 21.72 6.47 6.81
CA THR A 102 20.80 6.14 7.90
C THR A 102 20.48 4.65 7.93
N ILE A 103 20.25 4.03 6.76
CA ILE A 103 19.90 2.60 6.66
C ILE A 103 21.03 1.72 7.21
N ASN A 104 22.28 1.96 6.78
CA ASN A 104 23.42 1.16 7.25
C ASN A 104 23.77 1.40 8.73
N ALA A 105 23.39 2.54 9.30
CA ALA A 105 23.62 2.86 10.71
C ALA A 105 22.59 2.19 11.66
N GLN A 106 21.49 1.65 11.14
CA GLN A 106 20.51 0.94 11.94
C GLN A 106 21.07 -0.44 12.35
N THR A 107 21.42 -0.57 13.63
CA THR A 107 21.98 -1.80 14.23
C THR A 107 20.93 -2.61 15.02
N GLY A 108 19.66 -2.23 14.95
CA GLY A 108 18.56 -2.87 15.69
C GLY A 108 17.90 -4.03 14.96
N ALA A 109 17.02 -4.76 15.66
CA ALA A 109 16.15 -5.76 15.05
C ALA A 109 15.31 -5.12 13.94
N ALA A 110 15.29 -5.75 12.76
CA ALA A 110 14.49 -5.28 11.64
C ALA A 110 13.01 -5.20 12.05
N GLU A 111 12.37 -4.04 11.81
CA GLU A 111 10.91 -3.94 11.97
C GLU A 111 10.23 -5.01 11.09
N PRO A 112 9.08 -5.58 11.49
CA PRO A 112 8.40 -6.63 10.74
C PRO A 112 7.68 -6.05 9.50
N LYS A 113 8.41 -5.34 8.64
CA LYS A 113 7.92 -4.74 7.40
C LYS A 113 8.47 -5.49 6.20
N ALA A 114 7.70 -5.50 5.13
CA ALA A 114 7.97 -6.20 3.87
C ALA A 114 9.43 -6.10 3.38
N LEU A 115 10.01 -4.90 3.43
CA LEU A 115 11.36 -4.64 2.91
C LEU A 115 12.40 -4.39 4.02
N ALA A 116 12.08 -4.65 5.28
CA ALA A 116 12.99 -4.34 6.38
C ALA A 116 14.33 -5.10 6.26
N GLY A 117 15.43 -4.37 6.39
CA GLY A 117 16.79 -4.92 6.25
C GLY A 117 17.21 -5.28 4.82
N SER A 118 16.27 -5.40 3.87
CA SER A 118 16.57 -5.79 2.49
C SER A 118 17.34 -4.73 1.70
N LEU A 119 17.23 -3.46 2.08
CA LEU A 119 17.98 -2.35 1.47
C LEU A 119 19.45 -2.32 1.86
N ASN A 120 19.89 -3.09 2.86
CA ASN A 120 21.28 -3.10 3.33
C ASN A 120 22.27 -3.52 2.23
N GLU A 121 21.93 -4.52 1.42
CA GLU A 121 22.80 -5.01 0.35
C GLU A 121 22.96 -3.96 -0.77
N PRO A 122 21.87 -3.44 -1.37
CA PRO A 122 21.98 -2.33 -2.32
C PRO A 122 22.70 -1.09 -1.74
N CYS A 123 22.48 -0.78 -0.45
CA CYS A 123 23.16 0.33 0.20
C CYS A 123 24.65 0.11 0.45
N ARG A 124 25.10 -1.14 0.65
CA ARG A 124 26.52 -1.48 0.69
C ARG A 124 27.14 -1.34 -0.70
N ALA A 125 26.47 -1.83 -1.74
CA ALA A 125 26.93 -1.65 -3.13
C ALA A 125 27.03 -0.16 -3.51
N ALA A 126 26.03 0.66 -3.15
CA ALA A 126 26.05 2.10 -3.39
C ALA A 126 27.16 2.85 -2.61
N LYS A 127 27.62 2.29 -1.48
CA LYS A 127 28.73 2.89 -0.71
C LYS A 127 30.06 2.79 -1.45
N SER A 128 30.30 1.69 -2.15
CA SER A 128 31.53 1.45 -2.93
C SER A 128 31.54 2.12 -4.31
N LEU A 129 30.40 2.66 -4.77
CA LEU A 129 30.26 3.19 -6.12
C LEU A 129 30.02 4.70 -6.10
N GLU A 130 31.02 5.47 -6.53
CA GLU A 130 30.86 6.90 -6.76
C GLU A 130 30.49 7.15 -8.23
N LEU A 131 29.20 7.06 -8.51
CA LEU A 131 28.69 7.23 -9.87
C LEU A 131 28.56 8.71 -10.23
N THR A 132 29.06 9.08 -11.39
CA THR A 132 28.90 10.39 -12.04
C THR A 132 28.21 10.29 -13.40
N ASP A 133 27.91 9.07 -13.84
CA ASP A 133 27.33 8.75 -15.14
C ASP A 133 25.92 8.18 -14.98
N ASP A 134 24.99 8.64 -15.82
CA ASP A 134 23.58 8.26 -15.75
C ASP A 134 23.34 6.81 -16.14
N ALA A 135 24.00 6.33 -17.20
CA ALA A 135 23.86 4.95 -17.65
C ALA A 135 24.34 3.95 -16.59
N LYS A 136 25.47 4.23 -15.92
CA LYS A 136 25.95 3.42 -14.79
C LYS A 136 24.98 3.46 -13.61
N ALA A 137 24.35 4.61 -13.34
CA ALA A 137 23.34 4.72 -12.29
C ALA A 137 22.08 3.91 -12.60
N LYS A 138 21.64 3.90 -13.86
CA LYS A 138 20.57 3.03 -14.36
C LYS A 138 20.93 1.56 -14.16
N THR A 139 22.11 1.14 -14.63
CA THR A 139 22.62 -0.23 -14.46
C THR A 139 22.66 -0.65 -12.99
N PHE A 140 23.07 0.25 -12.07
CA PHE A 140 23.03 -0.03 -10.64
C PHE A 140 21.64 -0.45 -10.16
N PHE A 141 20.59 0.27 -10.57
CA PHE A 141 19.22 -0.10 -10.18
C PHE A 141 18.79 -1.42 -10.82
N GLU A 142 19.11 -1.64 -12.09
CA GLU A 142 18.77 -2.87 -12.82
C GLU A 142 19.48 -4.11 -12.27
N GLU A 143 20.70 -3.97 -11.75
CA GLU A 143 21.49 -5.03 -11.15
C GLU A 143 21.02 -5.37 -9.74
N ASN A 144 20.67 -4.37 -8.93
CA ASN A 144 20.39 -4.53 -7.50
C ASN A 144 18.90 -4.71 -7.18
N PHE A 145 18.00 -4.35 -8.09
CA PHE A 145 16.55 -4.36 -7.87
C PHE A 145 15.78 -5.08 -8.98
N ALA A 146 14.56 -5.50 -8.67
CA ALA A 146 13.56 -6.00 -9.60
C ALA A 146 12.32 -5.08 -9.56
N PRO A 147 11.76 -4.69 -10.71
CA PRO A 147 10.59 -3.83 -10.76
C PRO A 147 9.31 -4.61 -10.47
N LEU A 148 8.50 -4.10 -9.54
CA LEU A 148 7.23 -4.68 -9.16
C LEU A 148 6.15 -3.60 -9.18
N ARG A 149 5.18 -3.70 -10.09
CA ARG A 149 4.02 -2.81 -10.05
C ARG A 149 3.20 -3.12 -8.80
N ILE A 150 2.85 -2.08 -8.05
CA ILE A 150 2.09 -2.17 -6.81
C ILE A 150 0.87 -1.26 -6.89
N SER A 151 -0.28 -1.78 -6.46
CA SER A 151 -1.50 -0.98 -6.27
C SER A 151 -2.27 -1.47 -5.04
N ARG A 152 -3.33 -0.75 -4.66
CA ARG A 152 -4.26 -1.23 -3.64
C ARG A 152 -5.10 -2.36 -4.24
N LEU A 153 -5.43 -3.37 -3.43
CA LEU A 153 -6.27 -4.48 -3.86
C LEU A 153 -7.61 -3.96 -4.43
N GLY A 154 -7.94 -4.36 -5.65
CA GLY A 154 -9.16 -3.93 -6.35
C GLY A 154 -9.07 -2.56 -7.03
N GLU A 155 -7.94 -1.85 -6.91
CA GLU A 155 -7.68 -0.59 -7.62
C GLU A 155 -6.52 -0.79 -8.60
N PRO A 156 -6.66 -0.38 -9.87
CA PRO A 156 -5.59 -0.52 -10.86
C PRO A 156 -4.45 0.48 -10.63
N ASP A 157 -4.77 1.64 -10.06
CA ASP A 157 -3.86 2.78 -9.93
C ASP A 157 -3.51 3.05 -8.46
N GLY A 158 -2.34 3.64 -8.26
CA GLY A 158 -2.03 4.36 -7.05
C GLY A 158 -2.50 5.81 -7.12
N PHE A 159 -2.14 6.60 -6.12
CA PHE A 159 -2.56 8.00 -6.02
C PHE A 159 -1.45 8.90 -5.51
N VAL A 160 -1.25 10.03 -6.18
CA VAL A 160 -0.26 11.04 -5.78
C VAL A 160 -0.90 12.38 -5.47
N THR A 161 -0.28 13.06 -4.51
CA THR A 161 -0.43 14.49 -4.24
C THR A 161 0.95 15.13 -4.28
N GLY A 162 1.04 16.44 -4.06
CA GLY A 162 2.32 17.13 -3.90
C GLY A 162 2.39 17.90 -2.59
N TYR A 163 3.62 18.06 -2.09
CA TYR A 163 3.95 18.92 -0.96
C TYR A 163 5.25 19.69 -1.21
N TYR A 164 5.48 20.73 -0.40
CA TYR A 164 6.60 21.65 -0.56
C TYR A 164 6.97 22.32 0.77
N GLU A 165 8.12 22.98 0.83
CA GLU A 165 8.49 23.84 1.96
C GLU A 165 8.01 25.29 1.71
N PRO A 166 7.01 25.80 2.43
CA PRO A 166 6.55 27.17 2.29
C PRO A 166 7.60 28.17 2.80
N VAL A 167 7.74 29.27 2.07
CA VAL A 167 8.53 30.43 2.49
C VAL A 167 7.55 31.51 2.92
N LEU A 168 7.57 31.86 4.20
CA LEU A 168 6.65 32.78 4.85
C LEU A 168 7.39 34.01 5.38
N GLU A 169 6.68 35.10 5.54
CA GLU A 169 7.17 36.28 6.26
C GLU A 169 6.77 36.20 7.73
N GLY A 170 7.66 36.60 8.63
CA GLY A 170 7.38 36.60 10.05
C GLY A 170 8.20 37.62 10.82
N SER A 171 7.97 37.66 12.13
CA SER A 171 8.74 38.43 13.10
C SER A 171 9.19 37.55 14.27
N ARG A 172 10.35 37.86 14.86
CA ARG A 172 10.80 37.22 16.11
C ARG A 172 10.00 37.72 17.32
N THR A 173 9.44 38.92 17.22
CA THR A 173 8.65 39.56 18.27
C THR A 173 7.20 39.74 17.80
N GLN A 174 6.27 39.65 18.74
CA GLN A 174 4.86 39.91 18.44
C GLN A 174 4.68 41.40 18.10
N THR A 175 3.91 41.68 17.04
CA THR A 175 3.49 43.03 16.66
C THR A 175 2.01 43.02 16.28
N ASP A 176 1.44 44.19 15.96
CA ASP A 176 0.05 44.28 15.48
C ASP A 176 -0.15 43.55 14.15
N VAL A 177 0.91 43.45 13.34
CA VAL A 177 0.91 42.76 12.03
C VAL A 177 1.27 41.28 12.19
N TYR A 178 2.28 40.97 13.00
CA TYR A 178 2.76 39.62 13.24
C TYR A 178 2.27 39.15 14.61
N ASN A 179 1.04 38.62 14.66
CA ASN A 179 0.34 38.26 15.90
C ASN A 179 -0.09 36.79 15.96
N VAL A 180 0.30 35.96 14.99
CA VAL A 180 0.01 34.52 14.96
C VAL A 180 1.24 33.71 15.42
N PRO A 181 1.22 33.09 16.62
CA PRO A 181 2.41 32.44 17.17
C PRO A 181 2.70 31.08 16.52
N VAL A 182 3.96 30.86 16.15
CA VAL A 182 4.48 29.54 15.76
C VAL A 182 5.12 28.88 16.98
N TYR A 183 4.57 27.76 17.43
CA TYR A 183 4.96 27.15 18.70
C TYR A 183 5.97 26.01 18.56
N ARG A 184 6.98 26.02 19.45
CA ARG A 184 7.83 24.86 19.76
C ARG A 184 7.08 23.82 20.58
N ARG A 185 7.61 22.58 20.60
CA ARG A 185 7.04 21.49 21.42
C ARG A 185 6.98 21.89 22.89
N PRO A 186 5.79 21.88 23.52
CA PRO A 186 5.65 22.22 24.93
C PRO A 186 6.30 21.15 25.84
N SER A 187 6.97 21.59 26.91
CA SER A 187 7.61 20.69 27.89
C SER A 187 6.63 19.80 28.67
N ASN A 188 5.34 20.13 28.64
CA ASN A 188 4.27 19.35 29.28
C ASN A 188 3.48 18.48 28.29
N LEU A 189 3.99 18.28 27.06
CA LEU A 189 3.43 17.38 26.05
C LEU A 189 4.05 15.99 26.23
N PHE A 190 3.22 15.00 26.54
CA PHE A 190 3.64 13.64 26.87
C PHE A 190 3.05 12.62 25.91
N VAL A 191 3.89 11.66 25.50
CA VAL A 191 3.47 10.49 24.73
C VAL A 191 3.86 9.24 25.50
N ARG A 192 2.93 8.29 25.65
CA ARG A 192 3.20 7.04 26.39
C ARG A 192 4.31 6.25 25.70
N GLY A 193 5.30 5.81 26.46
CA GLY A 193 6.44 5.04 25.95
C GLY A 193 7.58 5.88 25.38
N TYR A 194 7.45 7.22 25.35
CA TYR A 194 8.48 8.12 24.86
C TYR A 194 8.92 9.08 25.96
N LYS A 195 10.22 9.35 26.02
CA LYS A 195 10.79 10.38 26.89
C LYS A 195 10.65 11.77 26.25
N GLN A 196 10.69 12.83 27.07
CA GLN A 196 10.56 14.20 26.58
C GLN A 196 11.69 14.62 25.62
N ASP A 197 12.90 14.10 25.86
CA ASP A 197 14.12 14.33 25.09
C ASP A 197 14.26 13.40 23.88
N SER A 198 13.23 12.58 23.58
CA SER A 198 13.25 11.73 22.38
C SER A 198 13.41 12.60 21.14
N VAL A 199 14.37 12.25 20.29
CA VAL A 199 14.71 12.93 19.02
C VAL A 199 13.51 12.98 18.08
N SER A 200 12.64 11.97 18.11
CA SER A 200 11.37 11.97 17.39
C SER A 200 10.25 11.42 18.27
N LEU A 201 9.06 11.99 18.10
CA LEU A 201 7.82 11.46 18.67
C LEU A 201 7.03 10.72 17.59
N PRO A 202 6.17 9.76 17.95
CA PRO A 202 5.31 9.12 16.97
C PRO A 202 4.39 10.17 16.33
N ASN A 203 4.01 9.95 15.09
CA ASN A 203 3.12 10.84 14.33
C ASN A 203 1.64 10.39 14.36
N LYS A 204 1.32 9.40 15.22
CA LYS A 204 -0.02 8.83 15.43
C LYS A 204 -0.18 8.38 16.87
N GLY A 205 -1.43 8.34 17.34
CA GLY A 205 -1.79 7.93 18.70
C GLY A 205 -2.17 9.08 19.64
N PRO A 206 -2.43 8.78 20.92
CA PRO A 206 -2.86 9.78 21.88
C PRO A 206 -1.65 10.54 22.47
N VAL A 207 -1.81 11.86 22.60
CA VAL A 207 -0.87 12.76 23.25
C VAL A 207 -1.54 13.40 24.46
N TYR A 208 -0.79 13.54 25.54
CA TYR A 208 -1.32 13.93 26.84
C TYR A 208 -0.62 15.17 27.38
N ARG A 209 -1.32 15.93 28.22
CA ARG A 209 -0.74 16.91 29.12
C ARG A 209 -0.93 16.49 30.55
N LYS A 210 0.00 16.90 31.41
CA LYS A 210 -0.06 16.65 32.84
C LYS A 210 -0.83 17.75 33.55
N ILE A 211 -1.81 17.37 34.38
CA ILE A 211 -2.48 18.23 35.35
C ILE A 211 -2.11 17.76 36.76
N GLY A 212 -1.54 18.65 37.57
CA GLY A 212 -1.03 18.33 38.90
C GLY A 212 0.12 17.30 38.86
N ARG A 213 0.23 16.46 39.90
CA ARG A 213 1.36 15.52 40.04
C ARG A 213 1.22 14.22 39.25
N ARG A 214 0.01 13.76 38.91
CA ARG A 214 -0.20 12.40 38.32
C ARG A 214 -1.24 12.30 37.22
N LYS A 215 -2.13 13.27 37.02
CA LYS A 215 -3.23 13.11 36.05
C LYS A 215 -2.76 13.45 34.65
N LEU A 216 -2.79 12.47 33.74
CA LEU A 216 -2.64 12.69 32.31
C LEU A 216 -4.03 12.86 31.69
N VAL A 217 -4.22 13.94 30.95
CA VAL A 217 -5.42 14.20 30.16
C VAL A 217 -5.02 14.45 28.71
N PRO A 218 -5.91 14.31 27.72
CA PRO A 218 -5.61 14.66 26.34
C PRO A 218 -5.00 16.07 26.22
N TYR A 219 -4.08 16.24 25.26
CA TYR A 219 -3.55 17.56 24.95
C TYR A 219 -4.64 18.50 24.43
N TYR A 220 -4.36 19.80 24.40
CA TYR A 220 -5.26 20.79 23.85
C TYR A 220 -5.46 20.59 22.35
N ASP A 221 -6.69 20.75 21.87
CA ASP A 221 -6.93 20.77 20.43
C ASP A 221 -6.54 22.11 19.79
N ARG A 222 -6.58 22.18 18.46
CA ARG A 222 -6.24 23.41 17.71
C ARG A 222 -7.01 24.62 18.23
N GLY A 223 -8.31 24.48 18.46
CA GLY A 223 -9.14 25.60 18.88
C GLY A 223 -8.72 26.14 20.23
N GLU A 224 -8.51 25.25 21.19
CA GLU A 224 -8.00 25.61 22.51
C GLU A 224 -6.61 26.27 22.46
N ILE A 225 -5.72 25.81 21.56
CA ILE A 225 -4.38 26.41 21.37
C ILE A 225 -4.49 27.81 20.75
N GLU A 226 -5.30 27.96 19.71
CA GLU A 226 -5.57 29.24 19.05
C GLU A 226 -6.25 30.25 20.00
N ASP A 227 -7.03 29.77 20.99
CA ASP A 227 -7.61 30.60 22.05
C ASP A 227 -6.61 30.96 23.16
N GLY A 228 -5.33 30.59 23.02
CA GLY A 228 -4.25 31.00 23.91
C GLY A 228 -4.02 30.11 25.13
N LYS A 229 -4.55 28.87 25.18
CA LYS A 229 -4.32 27.96 26.34
C LYS A 229 -2.86 27.64 26.64
N ILE A 230 -1.96 27.91 25.69
CA ILE A 230 -0.51 27.73 25.85
C ILE A 230 0.29 29.03 25.66
N ALA A 231 -0.38 30.18 25.53
CA ALA A 231 0.27 31.47 25.36
C ALA A 231 1.03 31.92 26.62
N GLY A 232 2.03 32.79 26.44
CA GLY A 232 2.78 33.38 27.57
C GLY A 232 3.72 32.40 28.27
N ARG A 233 4.03 31.27 27.63
CA ARG A 233 4.91 30.22 28.16
C ARG A 233 6.32 30.24 27.56
N GLY A 234 6.64 31.24 26.73
CA GLY A 234 7.91 31.31 25.99
C GLY A 234 8.06 30.16 25.00
N LEU A 235 6.97 29.75 24.35
CA LEU A 235 6.93 28.66 23.37
C LEU A 235 7.00 29.17 21.93
N GLU A 236 6.91 30.48 21.74
CA GLU A 236 6.87 31.14 20.44
C GLU A 236 8.27 31.12 19.81
N ILE A 237 8.37 30.60 18.59
CA ILE A 237 9.57 30.60 17.74
C ILE A 237 9.60 31.87 16.89
N ALA A 238 8.46 32.18 16.30
CA ALA A 238 8.23 33.34 15.44
C ALA A 238 6.73 33.67 15.46
N TRP A 239 6.39 34.80 14.86
CA TRP A 239 5.03 35.29 14.68
C TRP A 239 4.75 35.52 13.20
N LEU A 240 3.63 34.99 12.70
CA LEU A 240 3.16 35.14 11.32
C LEU A 240 2.03 36.18 11.24
N LYS A 241 1.70 36.60 10.02
CA LYS A 241 0.59 37.53 9.73
C LYS A 241 -0.77 36.83 9.70
N ASP A 242 -0.83 35.63 9.14
CA ASP A 242 -2.08 34.93 8.83
C ASP A 242 -2.13 33.54 9.50
N PRO A 243 -3.18 33.22 10.28
CA PRO A 243 -3.37 31.87 10.82
C PRO A 243 -3.59 30.80 9.75
N THR A 244 -3.98 31.19 8.54
CA THR A 244 -4.09 30.30 7.38
C THR A 244 -2.71 29.85 6.92
N ASP A 245 -1.72 30.75 6.85
CA ASP A 245 -0.34 30.39 6.53
C ASP A 245 0.25 29.42 7.56
N LEU A 246 -0.04 29.64 8.85
CA LEU A 246 0.35 28.70 9.89
C LEU A 246 -0.30 27.32 9.69
N LEU A 247 -1.61 27.26 9.40
CA LEU A 247 -2.27 25.98 9.11
C LEU A 247 -1.58 25.25 7.94
N PHE A 248 -1.30 25.94 6.84
CA PHE A 248 -0.65 25.32 5.69
C PHE A 248 0.77 24.88 5.98
N ALA A 249 1.57 25.67 6.70
CA ALA A 249 2.89 25.24 7.18
C ALA A 249 2.80 23.96 8.03
N GLN A 250 1.80 23.86 8.90
CA GLN A 250 1.56 22.66 9.70
C GLN A 250 1.12 21.45 8.87
N ILE A 251 0.38 21.67 7.77
CA ILE A 251 0.03 20.61 6.83
C ILE A 251 1.26 20.13 6.05
N GLN A 252 2.14 21.04 5.63
CA GLN A 252 3.38 20.70 4.93
C GLN A 252 4.41 20.04 5.84
N GLY A 253 4.42 20.36 7.13
CA GLY A 253 5.32 19.77 8.13
C GLY A 253 6.69 20.43 8.23
N SER A 254 7.03 21.33 7.32
CA SER A 254 8.20 22.21 7.38
C SER A 254 7.85 23.61 6.90
N ALA A 255 8.70 24.59 7.21
CA ALA A 255 8.57 25.96 6.72
C ALA A 255 9.89 26.74 6.84
N ARG A 256 10.04 27.76 6.01
CA ARG A 256 11.07 28.80 6.16
C ARG A 256 10.38 30.12 6.46
N ILE A 257 10.74 30.74 7.58
CA ILE A 257 10.24 32.07 7.94
C ILE A 257 11.37 33.07 7.69
N LYS A 258 11.12 34.06 6.83
CA LYS A 258 12.01 35.18 6.57
C LYS A 258 11.60 36.37 7.44
N PHE A 259 12.58 37.02 8.02
CA PHE A 259 12.42 38.21 8.84
C PHE A 259 12.80 39.48 8.06
N ASP A 260 12.33 40.63 8.52
CA ASP A 260 12.56 41.92 7.86
C ASP A 260 14.06 42.33 7.84
N ASP A 261 14.87 41.79 8.75
CA ASP A 261 16.34 41.98 8.77
C ASP A 261 17.10 41.12 7.74
N GLY A 262 16.38 40.35 6.92
CA GLY A 262 16.93 39.44 5.92
C GLY A 262 17.37 38.08 6.47
N SER A 263 17.35 37.88 7.79
CA SER A 263 17.60 36.57 8.39
C SER A 263 16.41 35.63 8.18
N SER A 264 16.65 34.32 8.33
CA SER A 264 15.61 33.31 8.24
C SER A 264 15.71 32.30 9.36
N VAL A 265 14.58 31.66 9.70
CA VAL A 265 14.54 30.47 10.54
C VAL A 265 13.91 29.31 9.76
N ARG A 266 14.52 28.13 9.89
CA ARG A 266 14.05 26.89 9.27
C ARG A 266 13.35 26.04 10.32
N LEU A 267 12.15 25.58 9.99
CA LEU A 267 11.28 24.82 10.87
C LEU A 267 10.99 23.45 10.28
N ASN A 268 11.12 22.42 11.11
CA ASN A 268 10.64 21.08 10.81
C ASN A 268 9.67 20.59 11.89
N TYR A 269 8.84 19.62 11.53
CA TYR A 269 7.98 18.89 12.45
C TYR A 269 8.78 18.38 13.66
N ASP A 270 8.30 18.68 14.87
CA ASP A 270 8.82 18.11 16.11
C ASP A 270 7.74 17.23 16.79
N ALA A 271 6.51 17.73 16.87
CA ALA A 271 5.41 17.03 17.52
C ALA A 271 4.02 17.45 17.03
N TYR A 272 3.01 16.76 17.55
CA TYR A 272 1.60 17.04 17.33
C TYR A 272 0.82 16.87 18.64
N ASN A 273 -0.43 17.34 18.65
CA ASN A 273 -1.29 17.33 19.83
C ASN A 273 -2.14 16.07 20.05
N GLY A 274 -1.95 15.00 19.26
CA GLY A 274 -2.66 13.73 19.45
C GLY A 274 -4.00 13.60 18.72
N TYR A 275 -4.48 14.66 18.04
CA TYR A 275 -5.72 14.59 17.28
C TYR A 275 -5.46 14.18 15.82
N PRO A 276 -6.37 13.41 15.20
CA PRO A 276 -6.25 13.05 13.80
C PRO A 276 -6.44 14.27 12.89
N TYR A 277 -5.70 14.28 11.78
CA TYR A 277 -5.85 15.31 10.75
C TYR A 277 -7.23 15.23 10.11
N THR A 278 -7.89 16.39 9.98
CA THR A 278 -9.13 16.53 9.22
C THR A 278 -8.88 17.42 8.01
N ALA A 279 -9.17 16.89 6.81
CA ALA A 279 -8.95 17.61 5.56
C ALA A 279 -9.96 18.75 5.38
N VAL A 280 -9.50 19.99 5.51
CA VAL A 280 -10.36 21.19 5.38
C VAL A 280 -11.03 21.29 4.00
N GLY A 281 -10.34 20.87 2.93
CA GLY A 281 -10.93 20.82 1.59
C GLY A 281 -12.12 19.86 1.49
N ARG A 282 -12.11 18.73 2.22
CA ARG A 282 -13.24 17.80 2.26
C ARG A 282 -14.48 18.46 2.86
N ILE A 283 -14.31 19.25 3.92
CA ILE A 283 -15.41 19.97 4.57
C ILE A 283 -16.05 20.98 3.60
N LEU A 284 -15.23 21.71 2.83
CA LEU A 284 -15.72 22.66 1.83
C LEU A 284 -16.52 21.98 0.71
N ILE A 285 -16.08 20.78 0.28
CA ILE A 285 -16.82 19.97 -0.71
C ILE A 285 -18.15 19.49 -0.12
N GLU A 286 -18.12 18.91 1.08
CA GLU A 286 -19.31 18.34 1.73
C GLU A 286 -20.37 19.41 2.03
N ARG A 287 -19.94 20.65 2.25
CA ARG A 287 -20.84 21.82 2.43
C ARG A 287 -21.31 22.43 1.11
N GLY A 288 -20.86 21.94 -0.05
CA GLY A 288 -21.22 22.47 -1.36
C GLY A 288 -20.65 23.86 -1.67
N ILE A 289 -19.59 24.28 -0.97
CA ILE A 289 -18.98 25.61 -1.11
C ILE A 289 -18.00 25.65 -2.28
N ILE A 290 -17.19 24.59 -2.42
CA ILE A 290 -16.23 24.44 -3.53
C ILE A 290 -16.45 23.07 -4.17
N PRO A 291 -16.70 22.98 -5.49
CA PRO A 291 -16.81 21.72 -6.20
C PRO A 291 -15.55 20.85 -6.04
N LYS A 292 -15.72 19.53 -6.07
CA LYS A 292 -14.61 18.57 -5.88
C LYS A 292 -13.55 18.71 -6.97
N GLU A 293 -13.98 19.06 -8.17
CA GLU A 293 -13.21 19.19 -9.41
C GLU A 293 -12.34 20.46 -9.40
N GLU A 294 -12.80 21.50 -8.71
CA GLU A 294 -12.08 22.77 -8.56
C GLU A 294 -11.22 22.81 -7.28
N MET A 295 -11.34 21.81 -6.41
CA MET A 295 -10.68 21.80 -5.11
C MET A 295 -9.15 21.76 -5.25
N SER A 296 -8.51 22.86 -4.83
CA SER A 296 -7.05 23.02 -4.78
C SER A 296 -6.62 23.77 -3.53
N MET A 297 -5.33 23.73 -3.20
CA MET A 297 -4.78 24.53 -2.10
C MET A 297 -5.06 26.03 -2.29
N GLN A 298 -4.93 26.51 -3.52
CA GLN A 298 -5.15 27.90 -3.91
C GLN A 298 -6.61 28.30 -3.68
N LYS A 299 -7.56 27.46 -4.08
CA LYS A 299 -9.00 27.71 -3.89
C LYS A 299 -9.40 27.73 -2.42
N ILE A 300 -8.81 26.86 -1.60
CA ILE A 300 -9.02 26.90 -0.14
C ILE A 300 -8.50 28.21 0.45
N ARG A 301 -7.29 28.65 0.06
CA ARG A 301 -6.70 29.91 0.52
C ARG A 301 -7.54 31.10 0.10
N GLU A 302 -7.91 31.18 -1.17
CA GLU A 302 -8.77 32.23 -1.73
C GLU A 302 -10.07 32.35 -0.93
N TRP A 303 -10.75 31.23 -0.69
CA TRP A 303 -11.98 31.21 0.10
C TRP A 303 -11.76 31.67 1.55
N MET A 304 -10.67 31.22 2.21
CA MET A 304 -10.35 31.61 3.58
C MET A 304 -10.05 33.11 3.70
N THR A 305 -9.38 33.70 2.72
CA THR A 305 -9.13 35.14 2.65
C THR A 305 -10.42 35.94 2.47
N GLN A 306 -11.35 35.46 1.64
CA GLN A 306 -12.63 36.11 1.39
C GLN A 306 -13.64 35.93 2.54
N ASN A 307 -13.45 34.93 3.41
CA ASN A 307 -14.40 34.58 4.48
C ASN A 307 -13.68 34.39 5.83
N PRO A 308 -13.19 35.46 6.50
CA PRO A 308 -12.34 35.34 7.68
C PRO A 308 -12.95 34.56 8.87
N ASP A 309 -14.24 34.78 9.15
CA ASP A 309 -14.95 34.06 10.23
C ASP A 309 -15.14 32.58 9.87
N GLY A 310 -15.56 32.29 8.63
CA GLY A 310 -15.66 30.94 8.11
C GLY A 310 -14.31 30.23 8.06
N ALA A 311 -13.22 30.96 7.77
CA ALA A 311 -11.86 30.44 7.83
C ALA A 311 -11.49 30.03 9.24
N LYS A 312 -11.84 30.84 10.26
CA LYS A 312 -11.62 30.47 11.67
C LYS A 312 -12.32 29.16 12.02
N GLU A 313 -13.59 29.02 11.69
CA GLU A 313 -14.32 27.77 11.93
C GLU A 313 -13.72 26.58 11.17
N LEU A 314 -13.39 26.77 9.89
CA LEU A 314 -12.83 25.74 9.04
C LEU A 314 -11.47 25.24 9.53
N ARG A 315 -10.57 26.16 9.93
CA ARG A 315 -9.29 25.79 10.53
C ARG A 315 -9.51 24.96 11.79
N ARG A 316 -10.40 25.41 12.69
CA ARG A 316 -10.69 24.74 13.98
C ARG A 316 -11.36 23.38 13.83
N ALA A 317 -12.05 23.11 12.73
CA ALA A 317 -12.54 21.77 12.41
C ALA A 317 -11.40 20.75 12.30
N ASN A 318 -10.21 21.18 11.85
CA ASN A 318 -8.99 20.39 11.98
C ASN A 318 -8.40 20.51 13.39
N ARG A 319 -8.85 19.64 14.30
CA ARG A 319 -8.39 19.60 15.70
C ARG A 319 -6.88 19.31 15.85
N ALA A 320 -6.25 18.72 14.83
CA ALA A 320 -4.81 18.46 14.83
C ALA A 320 -4.00 19.75 14.79
N TYR A 321 -2.98 19.83 15.65
CA TYR A 321 -2.03 20.95 15.72
C TYR A 321 -0.60 20.41 15.72
N ILE A 322 0.27 21.01 14.91
CA ILE A 322 1.68 20.64 14.76
C ILE A 322 2.56 21.66 15.47
N PHE A 323 3.53 21.17 16.23
CA PHE A 323 4.59 21.93 16.87
C PHE A 323 5.89 21.75 16.08
N PHE A 324 6.67 22.82 15.96
CA PHE A 324 7.89 22.84 15.18
C PHE A 324 9.14 22.81 16.05
N GLY A 325 10.24 22.34 15.50
CA GLY A 325 11.59 22.55 16.00
C GLY A 325 12.37 23.42 15.04
N GLU A 326 13.19 24.33 15.57
CA GLU A 326 14.18 25.06 14.78
C GLU A 326 15.29 24.10 14.34
N VAL A 327 15.66 24.14 13.07
CA VAL A 327 16.74 23.32 12.52
C VAL A 327 17.83 24.22 11.95
N ASN A 328 19.08 23.82 12.18
CA ASN A 328 20.23 24.54 11.66
C ASN A 328 20.50 24.13 10.21
N LEU A 329 19.69 24.66 9.29
CA LEU A 329 19.81 24.49 7.85
C LEU A 329 20.07 25.86 7.23
N SER A 330 20.99 25.91 6.26
CA SER A 330 21.21 27.12 5.47
C SER A 330 20.05 27.39 4.53
N ASP A 331 20.02 28.58 3.92
CA ASP A 331 19.02 28.92 2.91
C ASP A 331 19.09 28.05 1.64
N LYS A 332 20.23 27.40 1.39
CA LYS A 332 20.45 26.54 0.22
C LYS A 332 20.08 25.09 0.49
N ASP A 333 19.89 24.71 1.75
CA ASP A 333 19.56 23.35 2.13
C ASP A 333 18.06 23.08 1.94
N GLU A 334 17.73 21.83 1.60
CA GLU A 334 16.36 21.35 1.52
C GLU A 334 15.83 20.94 2.91
N ALA A 335 14.50 20.87 3.03
CA ALA A 335 13.86 20.42 4.27
C ALA A 335 14.31 18.99 4.65
N VAL A 336 14.32 18.66 5.94
CA VAL A 336 14.69 17.32 6.41
C VAL A 336 13.44 16.47 6.55
N GLY A 337 13.41 15.34 5.85
CA GLY A 337 12.28 14.40 5.89
C GLY A 337 12.25 13.56 7.16
N ALA A 338 11.19 12.78 7.34
CA ALA A 338 11.04 11.89 8.49
C ALA A 338 12.10 10.77 8.60
N GLN A 339 12.90 10.52 7.56
CA GLN A 339 14.10 9.67 7.64
C GLN A 339 15.28 10.34 8.36
N GLY A 340 15.22 11.65 8.62
CA GLY A 340 16.29 12.42 9.26
C GLY A 340 17.39 12.87 8.29
N ILE A 341 17.11 12.90 6.98
CA ILE A 341 18.02 13.40 5.95
C ILE A 341 17.35 14.50 5.12
N PRO A 342 18.12 15.42 4.50
CA PRO A 342 17.57 16.39 3.57
C PRO A 342 16.83 15.70 2.41
N LEU A 343 15.67 16.23 2.08
CA LEU A 343 14.88 15.85 0.92
C LEU A 343 15.55 16.37 -0.36
N THR A 344 15.19 15.82 -1.49
CA THR A 344 15.62 16.23 -2.82
C THR A 344 14.38 16.57 -3.64
N ALA A 345 14.26 17.83 -4.06
CA ALA A 345 13.15 18.31 -4.88
C ALA A 345 12.96 17.42 -6.12
N GLY A 346 11.73 16.94 -6.32
CA GLY A 346 11.37 16.06 -7.42
C GLY A 346 11.96 14.66 -7.35
N ARG A 347 12.62 14.25 -6.26
CA ARG A 347 13.18 12.90 -6.07
C ARG A 347 12.79 12.26 -4.74
N SER A 348 12.32 13.02 -3.77
CA SER A 348 11.81 12.49 -2.51
C SER A 348 10.29 12.36 -2.53
N ILE A 349 9.80 11.31 -1.88
CA ILE A 349 8.37 11.12 -1.63
C ILE A 349 8.09 10.82 -0.16
N ALA A 350 6.93 11.28 0.30
CA ALA A 350 6.32 10.79 1.52
C ALA A 350 5.49 9.54 1.22
N VAL A 351 5.63 8.51 2.06
CA VAL A 351 4.90 7.23 1.91
C VAL A 351 4.24 6.81 3.23
N ASP A 352 3.41 5.77 3.19
CA ASP A 352 2.85 5.17 4.40
C ASP A 352 3.95 4.45 5.21
N LYS A 353 4.36 5.06 6.32
CA LYS A 353 5.37 4.51 7.24
C LYS A 353 4.98 3.15 7.82
N ALA A 354 3.70 2.79 7.87
CA ALA A 354 3.30 1.48 8.39
C ALA A 354 3.61 0.34 7.41
N LEU A 355 3.63 0.64 6.11
CA LEU A 355 3.75 -0.35 5.03
C LEU A 355 5.16 -0.37 4.43
N HIS A 356 5.75 0.81 4.23
CA HIS A 356 7.01 0.98 3.52
C HIS A 356 8.17 1.30 4.47
N VAL A 357 9.38 0.99 4.03
CA VAL A 357 10.62 1.36 4.71
C VAL A 357 11.22 2.58 4.01
N TYR A 358 11.86 3.46 4.78
CA TYR A 358 12.55 4.59 4.18
C TYR A 358 13.75 4.13 3.33
N GLY A 359 13.99 4.84 2.24
CA GLY A 359 14.96 4.52 1.20
C GLY A 359 14.42 3.64 0.08
N THR A 360 13.22 3.07 0.18
CA THR A 360 12.66 2.27 -0.92
C THR A 360 12.49 3.13 -2.17
N PRO A 361 13.04 2.72 -3.32
CA PRO A 361 12.84 3.43 -4.58
C PRO A 361 11.48 3.04 -5.21
N PHE A 362 10.77 4.05 -5.71
CA PHE A 362 9.53 3.92 -6.45
C PHE A 362 9.65 4.70 -7.75
N PHE A 363 9.43 4.01 -8.87
CA PHE A 363 9.24 4.67 -10.15
C PHE A 363 7.75 5.01 -10.31
N ILE A 364 7.47 6.30 -10.45
CA ILE A 364 6.10 6.82 -10.60
C ILE A 364 5.90 7.15 -12.07
N GLU A 365 4.88 6.56 -12.68
CA GLU A 365 4.55 6.72 -14.10
C GLU A 365 3.10 7.20 -14.31
N GLY A 366 2.90 8.15 -15.23
CA GLY A 366 1.60 8.70 -15.57
C GLY A 366 1.69 10.12 -16.14
N GLU A 367 0.62 10.90 -15.96
CA GLU A 367 0.53 12.29 -16.41
C GLU A 367 0.22 13.20 -15.21
N LEU A 368 0.96 14.30 -15.10
CA LEU A 368 0.71 15.31 -14.08
C LEU A 368 0.58 16.70 -14.73
N PRO A 369 -0.25 17.59 -14.18
CA PRO A 369 -0.20 19.00 -14.55
C PRO A 369 1.07 19.58 -13.92
N ILE A 370 2.19 19.64 -14.65
CA ILE A 370 3.45 20.25 -14.20
C ILE A 370 3.70 21.61 -14.88
N ASP A 371 3.35 21.74 -16.15
CA ASP A 371 3.52 23.01 -16.87
C ASP A 371 2.34 23.96 -16.59
N SER A 372 1.10 23.46 -16.67
CA SER A 372 -0.12 24.24 -16.42
C SER A 372 -1.20 23.40 -15.74
N GLU A 373 -2.28 24.01 -15.25
CA GLU A 373 -3.37 23.31 -14.56
C GLU A 373 -4.07 22.25 -15.44
N ARG A 374 -4.02 22.43 -16.76
CA ARG A 374 -4.63 21.52 -17.73
C ARG A 374 -3.59 20.69 -18.49
N SER A 375 -2.31 20.85 -18.20
CA SER A 375 -1.28 20.10 -18.92
C SER A 375 -1.33 18.63 -18.52
N LYS A 376 -1.07 17.77 -19.50
CA LYS A 376 -0.87 16.34 -19.31
C LYS A 376 0.61 16.04 -19.48
N THR A 377 1.42 16.62 -18.61
CA THR A 377 2.88 16.50 -18.70
C THR A 377 3.26 15.07 -18.34
N PRO A 378 3.92 14.30 -19.24
CA PRO A 378 4.39 12.95 -18.90
C PRO A 378 5.30 13.01 -17.69
N PHE A 379 5.02 12.16 -16.70
CA PHE A 379 5.80 12.06 -15.48
C PHE A 379 6.26 10.61 -15.32
N HIS A 380 7.54 10.39 -15.59
CA HIS A 380 8.22 9.11 -15.42
C HIS A 380 9.46 9.38 -14.57
N ARG A 381 9.41 9.01 -13.29
CA ARG A 381 10.50 9.39 -12.38
C ARG A 381 10.74 8.38 -11.28
N LEU A 382 12.00 7.99 -11.11
CA LEU A 382 12.47 7.24 -9.95
C LEU A 382 12.64 8.19 -8.76
N MET A 383 11.90 7.89 -7.69
CA MET A 383 11.84 8.66 -6.47
C MET A 383 12.07 7.77 -5.25
N ILE A 384 12.51 8.36 -4.14
CA ILE A 384 12.96 7.65 -2.95
C ILE A 384 12.05 8.00 -1.78
N ALA A 385 11.54 6.99 -1.09
CA ALA A 385 10.75 7.15 0.12
C ALA A 385 11.60 7.68 1.28
N GLN A 386 11.62 9.00 1.51
CA GLN A 386 12.45 9.64 2.54
C GLN A 386 11.62 10.35 3.62
N ASP A 387 10.30 10.31 3.47
CA ASP A 387 9.38 11.05 4.32
C ASP A 387 8.08 10.28 4.59
N THR A 388 7.24 10.82 5.46
CA THR A 388 5.89 10.29 5.72
C THR A 388 4.95 11.40 6.16
N GLY A 389 3.66 11.23 5.86
CA GLY A 389 2.60 12.12 6.32
C GLY A 389 1.44 11.35 6.94
N SER A 390 0.73 11.96 7.89
CA SER A 390 -0.42 11.33 8.55
C SER A 390 -1.58 10.99 7.59
N ALA A 391 -1.70 11.76 6.50
CA ALA A 391 -2.69 11.56 5.43
C ALA A 391 -2.21 10.65 4.30
N ILE A 392 -0.96 10.15 4.36
CA ILE A 392 -0.36 9.32 3.31
C ILE A 392 -0.50 7.86 3.75
N ILE A 393 -1.63 7.25 3.39
CA ILE A 393 -2.04 5.92 3.84
C ILE A 393 -2.33 5.00 2.65
N GLY A 394 -1.72 3.82 2.65
CA GLY A 394 -1.94 2.77 1.65
C GLY A 394 -0.70 2.38 0.84
N PRO A 395 -0.77 1.24 0.14
CA PRO A 395 0.40 0.61 -0.49
C PRO A 395 0.90 1.37 -1.72
N ALA A 396 0.02 2.02 -2.48
CA ALA A 396 0.36 2.84 -3.65
C ALA A 396 -0.15 4.28 -3.47
N ARG A 397 0.32 4.94 -2.41
CA ARG A 397 -0.02 6.32 -2.06
C ARG A 397 1.27 7.07 -1.74
N ALA A 398 1.52 8.18 -2.43
CA ALA A 398 2.70 9.01 -2.18
C ALA A 398 2.41 10.51 -2.28
N ASP A 399 3.13 11.30 -1.49
CA ASP A 399 3.20 12.75 -1.64
C ASP A 399 4.54 13.12 -2.29
N LEU A 400 4.49 13.86 -3.40
CA LEU A 400 5.66 14.23 -4.19
C LEU A 400 6.27 15.53 -3.65
N PHE A 401 7.54 15.52 -3.25
CA PHE A 401 8.22 16.71 -2.76
C PHE A 401 8.70 17.59 -3.92
N PHE A 402 8.27 18.85 -4.00
CA PHE A 402 8.65 19.78 -5.08
C PHE A 402 9.75 20.80 -4.71
N GLY A 403 10.31 20.73 -3.51
CA GLY A 403 11.28 21.72 -3.01
C GLY A 403 10.62 22.84 -2.24
N ALA A 404 11.25 24.02 -2.22
CA ALA A 404 10.81 25.17 -1.45
C ALA A 404 10.24 26.31 -2.31
N GLY A 405 9.38 27.13 -1.70
CA GLY A 405 8.93 28.41 -2.26
C GLY A 405 7.65 28.35 -3.08
N GLN A 406 7.31 29.49 -3.69
CA GLN A 406 5.99 29.72 -4.30
C GLN A 406 5.73 28.82 -5.50
N GLU A 407 6.72 28.60 -6.37
CA GLU A 407 6.55 27.76 -7.56
C GLU A 407 6.36 26.28 -7.19
N ALA A 408 7.13 25.78 -6.23
CA ALA A 408 6.93 24.45 -5.67
C ALA A 408 5.52 24.31 -5.08
N GLY A 409 5.02 25.33 -4.37
CA GLY A 409 3.65 25.39 -3.85
C GLY A 409 2.57 25.42 -4.93
N ARG A 410 2.81 26.13 -6.04
CA ARG A 410 1.89 26.20 -7.17
C ARG A 410 1.73 24.85 -7.85
N VAL A 411 2.84 24.17 -8.14
CA VAL A 411 2.84 22.86 -8.80
C VAL A 411 2.28 21.78 -7.87
N SER A 412 2.75 21.71 -6.63
CA SER A 412 2.30 20.70 -5.66
C SER A 412 0.82 20.84 -5.29
N GLY A 413 0.32 22.08 -5.10
CA GLY A 413 -1.02 22.37 -4.63
C GLY A 413 -2.17 21.96 -5.56
N ARG A 414 -1.87 21.64 -6.83
CA ARG A 414 -2.83 21.12 -7.81
C ARG A 414 -2.73 19.62 -8.04
N LEU A 415 -1.78 18.93 -7.41
CA LEU A 415 -1.62 17.50 -7.63
C LEU A 415 -2.65 16.70 -6.83
N ARG A 416 -3.48 15.96 -7.56
CA ARG A 416 -4.45 15.01 -7.05
C ARG A 416 -4.78 13.98 -8.14
N HIS A 417 -3.82 13.11 -8.44
CA HIS A 417 -3.87 12.31 -9.67
C HIS A 417 -3.69 10.81 -9.40
N PRO A 418 -4.44 9.95 -10.13
CA PRO A 418 -4.09 8.54 -10.22
C PRO A 418 -2.77 8.39 -10.98
N MET A 419 -1.89 7.53 -10.48
CA MET A 419 -0.58 7.24 -11.09
C MET A 419 -0.26 5.76 -10.89
N HIS A 420 0.55 5.17 -11.76
CA HIS A 420 1.04 3.82 -11.50
C HIS A 420 2.35 3.87 -10.71
N PHE A 421 2.50 2.90 -9.81
CA PHE A 421 3.64 2.78 -8.92
C PHE A 421 4.40 1.50 -9.27
N VAL A 422 5.68 1.63 -9.58
CA VAL A 422 6.59 0.50 -9.71
C VAL A 422 7.59 0.58 -8.55
N MET A 423 7.42 -0.31 -7.58
CA MET A 423 8.34 -0.45 -6.45
C MET A 423 9.57 -1.24 -6.89
N LEU A 424 10.76 -0.72 -6.61
CA LEU A 424 12.02 -1.42 -6.87
C LEU A 424 12.34 -2.30 -5.65
N VAL A 425 12.14 -3.60 -5.82
CA VAL A 425 12.38 -4.60 -4.78
C VAL A 425 13.83 -5.06 -4.83
N PRO A 426 14.59 -5.05 -3.72
CA PRO A 426 15.95 -5.59 -3.71
C PRO A 426 15.99 -7.05 -4.17
N LYS A 427 16.88 -7.40 -5.10
CA LYS A 427 17.01 -8.79 -5.59
C LYS A 427 17.42 -9.79 -4.50
N GLY A 428 18.02 -9.33 -3.40
CA GLY A 428 18.30 -10.18 -2.23
C GLY A 428 17.05 -10.78 -1.57
N LEU A 429 15.85 -10.27 -1.91
CA LEU A 429 14.57 -10.86 -1.54
C LEU A 429 14.08 -11.91 -2.55
N ASP A 430 14.55 -11.92 -3.80
CA ASP A 430 14.07 -12.90 -4.80
C ASP A 430 14.31 -14.34 -4.30
N PRO A 431 13.24 -15.12 -4.05
CA PRO A 431 13.35 -16.48 -3.56
C PRO A 431 14.10 -17.38 -4.56
N SER A 432 14.06 -17.05 -5.86
CA SER A 432 14.76 -17.78 -6.92
C SER A 432 16.28 -17.58 -6.79
N ALA A 433 16.73 -16.35 -6.62
CA ALA A 433 18.16 -16.03 -6.42
C ALA A 433 18.70 -16.63 -5.10
N ARG A 434 17.89 -16.65 -4.03
CA ARG A 434 18.26 -17.37 -2.78
C ARG A 434 18.28 -18.89 -2.97
N ALA A 435 17.34 -19.44 -3.73
CA ALA A 435 17.26 -20.88 -3.98
C ALA A 435 18.46 -21.42 -4.76
N VAL A 436 19.05 -20.63 -5.68
CA VAL A 436 20.31 -21.01 -6.36
C VAL A 436 21.48 -21.18 -5.38
N ARG A 437 21.45 -20.49 -4.23
CA ARG A 437 22.50 -20.54 -3.20
C ARG A 437 22.18 -21.51 -2.07
N LEU A 438 21.01 -22.15 -2.06
CA LEU A 438 20.68 -23.17 -1.06
C LEU A 438 21.48 -24.44 -1.37
N PRO A 439 22.15 -25.05 -0.37
CA PRO A 439 22.77 -26.35 -0.57
C PRO A 439 21.67 -27.35 -0.95
N VAL A 440 21.80 -27.94 -2.13
CA VAL A 440 20.94 -29.05 -2.53
C VAL A 440 21.29 -30.29 -1.71
N PRO A 441 20.31 -31.13 -1.33
CA PRO A 441 20.59 -32.40 -0.67
C PRO A 441 21.58 -33.22 -1.49
N ASP A 442 22.46 -33.95 -0.82
CA ASP A 442 23.36 -34.90 -1.48
C ASP A 442 22.56 -35.81 -2.43
N PRO A 443 23.13 -36.15 -3.61
CA PRO A 443 22.48 -37.04 -4.55
C PRO A 443 22.05 -38.31 -3.83
N ARG A 444 20.79 -38.73 -4.04
CA ARG A 444 20.25 -39.92 -3.37
C ARG A 444 21.21 -41.09 -3.56
N PRO A 445 21.45 -41.93 -2.53
CA PRO A 445 22.34 -43.09 -2.62
C PRO A 445 21.85 -44.19 -3.60
N SER A 446 20.84 -43.90 -4.42
CA SER A 446 20.25 -44.81 -5.39
C SER A 446 21.25 -45.29 -6.45
N GLU A 447 22.34 -44.59 -6.75
CA GLU A 447 23.36 -45.14 -7.66
C GLU A 447 24.14 -46.32 -7.04
N LYS A 448 24.35 -46.32 -5.72
CA LYS A 448 24.93 -47.47 -5.00
C LYS A 448 23.90 -48.59 -4.80
N ILE A 449 22.64 -48.24 -4.55
CA ILE A 449 21.56 -49.22 -4.32
C ILE A 449 21.11 -49.88 -5.63
N ALA A 450 21.13 -49.16 -6.77
CA ALA A 450 20.83 -49.71 -8.09
C ALA A 450 21.85 -50.77 -8.55
N LYS A 451 23.09 -50.71 -8.04
CA LYS A 451 24.09 -51.77 -8.23
C LYS A 451 23.85 -53.00 -7.33
N LEU A 452 23.20 -52.82 -6.18
CA LEU A 452 22.91 -53.90 -5.23
C LEU A 452 21.62 -54.66 -5.57
N PHE A 453 20.68 -54.01 -6.27
CA PHE A 453 19.44 -54.62 -6.75
C PHE A 453 19.20 -54.22 -8.21
N PRO A 454 19.80 -54.93 -9.18
CA PRO A 454 19.46 -54.73 -10.58
C PRO A 454 17.98 -55.03 -10.77
N GLN A 455 17.21 -53.99 -11.09
CA GLN A 455 15.83 -54.12 -11.55
C GLN A 455 15.88 -54.91 -12.86
N THR A 456 15.37 -56.14 -12.86
CA THR A 456 15.17 -56.89 -14.10
C THR A 456 13.94 -56.34 -14.79
N ASP A 457 14.12 -55.77 -15.99
CA ASP A 457 13.01 -55.38 -16.86
C ASP A 457 12.17 -56.63 -17.19
N PRO A 458 10.86 -56.65 -16.89
CA PRO A 458 9.97 -57.70 -17.35
C PRO A 458 9.61 -57.41 -18.81
N GLY A 459 10.57 -57.60 -19.72
CA GLY A 459 10.35 -57.21 -21.11
C GLY A 459 11.56 -57.30 -22.04
N LYS A 460 12.44 -58.29 -21.86
CA LYS A 460 13.43 -58.62 -22.89
C LYS A 460 13.76 -60.10 -22.89
N VAL A 461 12.84 -60.91 -23.42
CA VAL A 461 13.22 -62.18 -24.03
C VAL A 461 13.77 -61.85 -25.42
N THR A 462 15.06 -61.51 -25.48
CA THR A 462 15.80 -61.53 -26.76
C THR A 462 16.25 -62.96 -26.99
N ALA A 463 15.52 -63.68 -27.85
CA ALA A 463 16.01 -64.92 -28.43
C ALA A 463 17.16 -64.62 -29.41
N LYS A 464 18.19 -65.44 -29.28
CA LYS A 464 19.52 -65.47 -29.91
C LYS A 464 19.46 -65.47 -31.45
N PRO A 465 20.41 -64.82 -32.17
CA PRO A 465 20.54 -65.00 -33.62
C PRO A 465 21.29 -66.29 -33.93
N ALA A 466 20.70 -67.13 -34.80
CA ALA A 466 21.38 -68.24 -35.47
C ALA A 466 21.62 -67.88 -36.95
N ALA A 467 22.71 -68.43 -37.48
CA ALA A 467 23.38 -68.04 -38.71
C ALA A 467 22.59 -68.29 -40.02
N ALA A 468 23.13 -67.68 -41.09
CA ALA A 468 22.62 -67.52 -42.44
C ALA A 468 22.29 -68.80 -43.23
N ALA A 469 21.28 -68.71 -44.12
CA ALA A 469 21.28 -69.29 -45.48
C ALA A 469 20.04 -68.82 -46.30
N GLY A 470 20.29 -68.29 -47.52
CA GLY A 470 19.50 -68.49 -48.76
C GLY A 470 18.07 -67.91 -48.93
N PRO A 471 17.73 -67.29 -50.08
CA PRO A 471 16.38 -66.79 -50.38
C PRO A 471 15.56 -67.73 -51.27
N VAL A 472 14.30 -68.02 -50.94
CA VAL A 472 13.29 -68.58 -51.88
C VAL A 472 11.86 -68.14 -51.49
N GLU A 473 11.01 -68.08 -52.52
CA GLU A 473 9.71 -67.45 -52.72
C GLU A 473 8.48 -67.90 -51.89
N ALA A 474 7.50 -66.97 -51.91
CA ALA A 474 6.03 -67.05 -51.76
C ALA A 474 5.30 -68.40 -51.64
N LYS A 475 4.34 -68.48 -50.68
CA LYS A 475 2.86 -68.54 -50.90
C LYS A 475 2.03 -68.96 -49.68
N THR A 476 0.86 -68.30 -49.55
CA THR A 476 -0.49 -68.72 -49.07
C THR A 476 -0.74 -69.43 -47.74
N ASP A 477 -1.52 -68.72 -46.91
CA ASP A 477 -2.83 -69.08 -46.31
C ASP A 477 -3.05 -70.18 -45.25
N THR A 478 -3.96 -69.78 -44.33
CA THR A 478 -5.00 -70.51 -43.58
C THR A 478 -4.74 -71.08 -42.17
N VAL A 479 -5.26 -70.30 -41.19
CA VAL A 479 -6.26 -70.60 -40.14
C VAL A 479 -6.19 -71.91 -39.33
N ALA A 480 -6.17 -71.76 -37.99
CA ALA A 480 -6.86 -72.66 -37.07
C ALA A 480 -7.36 -71.91 -35.81
N ILE A 481 -8.64 -72.11 -35.49
CA ILE A 481 -9.39 -71.60 -34.33
C ILE A 481 -9.56 -72.73 -33.30
N ALA A 482 -9.42 -72.44 -31.99
CA ALA A 482 -10.25 -72.94 -30.87
C ALA A 482 -9.56 -72.64 -29.52
N GLY A 483 -10.18 -71.89 -28.60
CA GLY A 483 -10.94 -72.45 -27.47
C GLY A 483 -10.70 -71.62 -26.17
N PRO A 484 -11.55 -71.74 -25.13
CA PRO A 484 -11.98 -70.60 -24.31
C PRO A 484 -11.15 -70.31 -23.03
N VAL A 485 -11.32 -69.07 -22.55
CA VAL A 485 -10.71 -68.43 -21.38
C VAL A 485 -11.29 -68.94 -20.04
N PRO A 486 -10.48 -69.18 -19.00
CA PRO A 486 -10.94 -69.18 -17.61
C PRO A 486 -10.76 -67.81 -16.93
N LEU A 487 -11.81 -67.32 -16.27
CA LEU A 487 -11.77 -66.11 -15.44
C LEU A 487 -11.09 -66.39 -14.08
N PRO A 488 -10.25 -65.47 -13.56
CA PRO A 488 -9.65 -65.61 -12.23
C PRO A 488 -10.60 -65.17 -11.09
N THR A 489 -10.44 -65.84 -9.95
CA THR A 489 -11.25 -65.77 -8.72
C THR A 489 -11.16 -64.45 -7.94
N PRO A 490 -12.20 -64.06 -7.17
CA PRO A 490 -12.22 -62.84 -6.37
C PRO A 490 -11.32 -62.90 -5.12
N ARG A 491 -10.72 -61.75 -4.75
CA ARG A 491 -9.86 -61.57 -3.57
C ARG A 491 -10.64 -61.56 -2.24
N PRO A 492 -10.03 -61.99 -1.12
CA PRO A 492 -10.69 -62.05 0.19
C PRO A 492 -10.87 -60.67 0.84
N VAL A 493 -11.94 -60.56 1.64
CA VAL A 493 -12.34 -59.40 2.42
C VAL A 493 -11.51 -59.31 3.71
N ILE A 494 -11.02 -58.12 4.05
CA ILE A 494 -10.28 -57.83 5.29
C ILE A 494 -11.20 -57.03 6.21
N GLU A 495 -11.44 -57.54 7.42
CA GLU A 495 -12.19 -56.84 8.48
C GLU A 495 -11.32 -55.82 9.23
N PRO A 496 -11.91 -54.72 9.75
CA PRO A 496 -11.17 -53.64 10.40
C PRO A 496 -10.79 -53.95 11.86
N ALA A 497 -9.55 -53.63 12.23
CA ALA A 497 -9.05 -53.75 13.60
C ALA A 497 -9.45 -52.55 14.49
N SER A 498 -9.73 -52.83 15.76
CA SER A 498 -10.17 -51.91 16.82
C SER A 498 -9.09 -50.95 17.33
N GLU A 499 -9.45 -49.68 17.53
CA GLU A 499 -8.61 -48.61 18.11
C GLU A 499 -8.40 -48.74 19.64
N PRO A 500 -7.21 -48.42 20.19
CA PRO A 500 -7.01 -48.32 21.63
C PRO A 500 -7.44 -46.96 22.21
N GLN A 501 -8.20 -47.00 23.30
CA GLN A 501 -8.67 -45.84 24.08
C GLN A 501 -7.54 -45.02 24.72
N ARG A 502 -7.66 -43.69 24.65
CA ARG A 502 -6.79 -42.70 25.33
C ARG A 502 -7.06 -42.64 26.85
N PRO A 503 -6.05 -42.48 27.71
CA PRO A 503 -6.26 -42.21 29.14
C PRO A 503 -6.62 -40.74 29.42
N ALA A 504 -7.64 -40.56 30.25
CA ALA A 504 -8.18 -39.27 30.67
C ALA A 504 -7.26 -38.51 31.65
N LYS A 505 -6.99 -37.23 31.39
CA LYS A 505 -6.28 -36.33 32.32
C LYS A 505 -7.23 -35.85 33.43
N LYS A 506 -6.93 -36.20 34.67
CA LYS A 506 -7.56 -35.64 35.89
C LYS A 506 -7.18 -34.16 36.07
N ARG A 507 -8.18 -33.30 36.26
CA ARG A 507 -8.03 -31.92 36.78
C ARG A 507 -7.97 -31.96 38.32
N PRO A 508 -7.09 -31.20 38.99
CA PRO A 508 -7.21 -30.99 40.43
C PRO A 508 -8.18 -29.84 40.74
N HIS A 509 -9.11 -30.12 41.64
CA HIS A 509 -9.93 -29.15 42.35
C HIS A 509 -9.05 -28.30 43.30
N ARG A 510 -9.30 -26.99 43.33
CA ARG A 510 -8.88 -26.11 44.42
C ARG A 510 -10.13 -25.80 45.25
N GLN A 511 -10.15 -26.26 46.50
CA GLN A 511 -11.12 -25.85 47.52
C GLN A 511 -10.50 -24.75 48.39
N GLN A 512 -11.38 -23.82 48.78
CA GLN A 512 -11.38 -22.88 49.92
C GLN A 512 -10.20 -21.91 50.06
#